data_AF-A0A2N3KR15-F1
#
_entry.id   AF-A0A2N3KR15-F1
#
_cell.length_a   1.000
_cell.length_b   1.000
_cell.length_c   1.000
_cell.angle_alpha   90.00
_cell.angle_beta   90.00
_cell.angle_gamma   90.00
#
_symmetry.space_group_name_H-M   'P 1'
#
loop_
_entity.id
_entity.type
_entity.pdbx_description
1 polymer ?
#
loop_
_entity_poly.entity_id
_entity_poly.type
_entity_poly.pdbx_seq_one_letter_code
_entity_poly.pdbx_strand_id
1 'polypeptide(L)'
;MTAACQTGYRAKAFVVAGLLAASLWGLAACNKPHADLAYVPELAEKPVTLPDGHKIYVQKFEVTIAQWNACHAEGACEEELRAPARHNAANVPATGLNFSDVSQYLAWINKKSRHTFRLPTSQEWAFMAKTVLPEKPDPIFTDPDLRWASAYLTKGLGPRALKDQGSFSTSPEGIADLDGSVWEWTNDCYAGNGISPNPDRCPAYYVAGEHMAVIPFLVRDPARGGCSVGTPPAHLGFRLVTDQKPV
;
A
#
# COMPACT_ATOMS: atom_id res chain seq x y z
N MET A 1 -18.43 -2.42 -33.78
CA MET A 1 -19.89 -2.62 -33.91
C MET A 1 -20.14 -4.12 -33.98
N THR A 2 -20.27 -4.76 -32.83
CA THR A 2 -21.56 -5.11 -32.16
C THR A 2 -22.28 -6.26 -32.86
N ALA A 3 -22.06 -7.48 -32.36
CA ALA A 3 -23.00 -8.58 -32.54
C ALA A 3 -24.05 -8.46 -31.42
N ALA A 4 -25.23 -7.96 -31.80
CA ALA A 4 -26.37 -7.75 -30.93
C ALA A 4 -27.21 -9.02 -30.81
N CYS A 5 -27.71 -9.20 -29.58
CA CYS A 5 -28.66 -10.19 -29.13
C CYS A 5 -29.98 -10.14 -29.93
N GLN A 6 -30.49 -11.30 -30.38
CA GLN A 6 -31.77 -11.39 -31.08
C GLN A 6 -32.94 -11.78 -30.16
N THR A 7 -34.04 -11.08 -30.43
CA THR A 7 -35.39 -11.07 -29.88
C THR A 7 -36.22 -12.33 -30.10
N GLY A 8 -36.96 -12.71 -29.04
CA GLY A 8 -38.39 -13.05 -28.98
C GLY A 8 -39.08 -13.79 -30.14
N TYR A 9 -39.61 -14.98 -29.86
CA TYR A 9 -40.70 -15.59 -30.62
C TYR A 9 -41.79 -16.19 -29.72
N ARG A 10 -43.05 -16.00 -30.16
CA ARG A 10 -44.31 -16.35 -29.50
C ARG A 10 -44.58 -17.86 -29.45
N ALA A 11 -45.36 -18.25 -28.43
CA ALA A 11 -45.76 -19.59 -28.04
C ALA A 11 -46.48 -20.44 -29.12
N LYS A 12 -46.20 -21.75 -29.10
CA LYS A 12 -47.17 -22.83 -29.38
C LYS A 12 -46.95 -23.95 -28.36
N ALA A 13 -48.00 -24.29 -27.63
CA ALA A 13 -48.02 -25.36 -26.65
C ALA A 13 -47.99 -26.73 -27.36
N PHE A 14 -47.04 -27.58 -26.96
CA PHE A 14 -47.16 -29.03 -27.08
C PHE A 14 -46.61 -29.65 -25.80
N VAL A 15 -47.45 -30.43 -25.14
CA VAL A 15 -47.15 -31.17 -23.91
C VAL A 15 -46.28 -32.36 -24.27
N VAL A 16 -45.04 -32.37 -23.79
CA VAL A 16 -44.21 -33.59 -23.69
C VAL A 16 -43.60 -33.60 -22.30
N ALA A 17 -44.01 -34.57 -21.50
CA ALA A 17 -43.45 -34.85 -20.20
C ALA A 17 -42.02 -35.38 -20.36
N GLY A 18 -41.03 -34.63 -19.87
CA GLY A 18 -39.63 -35.02 -19.85
C GLY A 18 -38.90 -34.24 -18.77
N LEU A 19 -38.30 -34.96 -17.82
CA LEU A 19 -37.53 -34.44 -16.69
C LEU A 19 -36.43 -33.46 -17.16
N LEU A 20 -36.62 -32.16 -16.91
CA LEU A 20 -35.54 -31.17 -16.97
C LEU A 20 -35.14 -30.79 -15.55
N ALA A 21 -34.16 -31.49 -15.01
CA ALA A 21 -33.31 -30.94 -13.96
C ALA A 21 -32.42 -29.86 -14.61
N ALA A 22 -32.98 -28.68 -14.82
CA ALA A 22 -32.20 -27.52 -15.22
C ALA A 22 -31.28 -27.15 -14.05
N SER A 23 -30.00 -27.43 -14.21
CA SER A 23 -28.96 -27.06 -13.26
C SER A 23 -28.92 -25.55 -13.09
N LEU A 24 -29.40 -25.05 -11.94
CA LEU A 24 -29.32 -23.64 -11.52
C LEU A 24 -27.88 -23.14 -11.30
N TRP A 25 -26.86 -23.91 -11.69
CA TRP A 25 -25.44 -23.61 -11.49
C TRP A 25 -24.85 -22.62 -12.51
N GLY A 26 -25.62 -22.18 -13.51
CA GLY A 26 -25.13 -21.28 -14.55
C GLY A 26 -25.23 -19.77 -14.24
N LEU A 27 -26.05 -19.35 -13.27
CA LEU A 27 -26.35 -17.93 -13.04
C LEU A 27 -25.45 -17.26 -11.98
N ALA A 28 -24.66 -18.03 -11.22
CA ALA A 28 -23.82 -17.48 -10.15
C ALA A 28 -22.40 -17.08 -10.60
N ALA A 29 -21.95 -17.50 -11.79
CA ALA A 29 -20.58 -17.27 -12.25
C ALA A 29 -20.38 -15.92 -13.00
N CYS A 30 -21.46 -15.24 -13.40
CA CYS A 30 -21.39 -14.02 -14.23
C CYS A 30 -21.40 -12.70 -13.44
N ASN A 31 -21.41 -12.73 -12.10
CA ASN A 31 -21.65 -11.53 -11.30
C ASN A 31 -20.50 -11.18 -10.35
N LYS A 32 -19.26 -11.51 -10.70
CA LYS A 32 -18.11 -10.93 -9.98
C LYS A 32 -18.00 -9.46 -10.39
N PRO A 33 -18.11 -8.51 -9.45
CA PRO A 33 -17.92 -7.11 -9.76
C PRO A 33 -16.50 -6.90 -10.30
N HIS A 34 -16.40 -6.36 -11.51
CA HIS A 34 -15.12 -5.96 -12.10
C HIS A 34 -14.58 -4.71 -11.40
N ALA A 35 -13.25 -4.62 -11.33
CA ALA A 35 -12.60 -3.46 -10.76
C ALA A 35 -12.94 -2.20 -11.59
N ASP A 36 -13.14 -1.08 -10.91
CA ASP A 36 -13.21 0.23 -11.54
C ASP A 36 -11.78 0.72 -11.82
N LEU A 37 -11.30 0.46 -13.03
CA LEU A 37 -9.93 0.76 -13.42
C LEU A 37 -9.61 2.27 -13.37
N ALA A 38 -10.62 3.15 -13.33
CA ALA A 38 -10.41 4.58 -13.12
C ALA A 38 -9.84 4.92 -11.73
N TYR A 39 -10.05 4.04 -10.74
CA TYR A 39 -9.56 4.18 -9.37
C TYR A 39 -8.45 3.18 -9.03
N VAL A 40 -8.06 2.31 -9.96
CA VAL A 40 -6.90 1.44 -9.77
C VAL A 40 -5.63 2.26 -9.99
N PRO A 41 -4.72 2.33 -9.00
CA PRO A 41 -3.48 3.09 -9.18
C PRO A 41 -2.54 2.37 -10.16
N GLU A 42 -1.51 3.07 -10.63
CA GLU A 42 -0.45 2.43 -11.42
C GLU A 42 0.24 1.36 -10.57
N LEU A 43 0.20 0.11 -11.05
CA LEU A 43 0.88 -1.02 -10.43
C LEU A 43 2.24 -1.24 -11.09
N ALA A 44 3.17 -1.79 -10.32
CA ALA A 44 4.46 -2.25 -10.83
C ALA A 44 4.27 -3.24 -11.99
N GLU A 45 5.22 -3.24 -12.92
CA GLU A 45 5.16 -4.00 -14.17
C GLU A 45 5.02 -5.50 -13.94
N LYS A 46 5.59 -6.02 -12.84
CA LYS A 46 5.52 -7.43 -12.45
C LYS A 46 5.01 -7.58 -11.01
N PRO A 47 4.30 -8.66 -10.68
CA PRO A 47 3.99 -8.97 -9.29
C PRO A 47 5.23 -9.39 -8.52
N VAL A 48 5.27 -9.09 -7.23
CA VAL A 48 6.25 -9.63 -6.30
C VAL A 48 5.82 -11.04 -5.95
N THR A 49 6.72 -12.02 -6.13
CA THR A 49 6.48 -13.42 -5.72
C THR A 49 7.18 -13.66 -4.39
N LEU A 50 6.38 -13.82 -3.33
CA LEU A 50 6.84 -14.04 -1.96
C LEU A 50 7.45 -15.45 -1.80
N PRO A 51 8.21 -15.71 -0.72
CA PRO A 51 8.87 -17.01 -0.49
C PRO A 51 7.92 -18.22 -0.43
N ASP A 52 6.67 -18.01 -0.04
CA ASP A 52 5.62 -19.03 -0.01
C ASP A 52 4.94 -19.26 -1.38
N GLY A 53 5.38 -18.54 -2.41
CA GLY A 53 4.83 -18.58 -3.76
C GLY A 53 3.62 -17.67 -3.99
N HIS A 54 3.11 -17.00 -2.95
CA HIS A 54 2.03 -16.03 -3.10
C HIS A 54 2.51 -14.81 -3.88
N LYS A 55 1.61 -14.22 -4.68
CA LYS A 55 1.90 -13.04 -5.49
C LYS A 55 1.11 -11.86 -4.97
N ILE A 56 1.82 -10.75 -4.76
CA ILE A 56 1.21 -9.46 -4.49
C ILE A 56 1.49 -8.51 -5.65
N TYR A 57 0.50 -7.68 -5.96
CA TYR A 57 0.62 -6.61 -6.94
C TYR A 57 0.76 -5.30 -6.18
N VAL A 58 1.85 -4.59 -6.45
CA VAL A 58 2.27 -3.44 -5.65
C VAL A 58 2.04 -2.16 -6.45
N GLN A 59 1.51 -1.13 -5.81
CA GLN A 59 1.47 0.21 -6.39
C GLN A 59 2.89 0.69 -6.68
N LYS A 60 3.13 1.16 -7.90
CA LYS A 60 4.46 1.48 -8.40
C LYS A 60 5.17 2.55 -7.57
N PHE A 61 4.45 3.61 -7.26
CA PHE A 61 4.88 4.75 -6.46
C PHE A 61 4.03 4.84 -5.18
N GLU A 62 4.48 5.58 -4.19
CA GLU A 62 3.64 5.95 -3.04
C GLU A 62 2.36 6.66 -3.50
N VAL A 63 1.34 6.64 -2.65
CA VAL A 63 0.12 7.43 -2.88
C VAL A 63 0.49 8.90 -2.98
N THR A 64 0.06 9.59 -4.03
CA THR A 64 0.40 11.00 -4.27
C THR A 64 -0.59 11.96 -3.63
N ILE A 65 -0.20 13.23 -3.47
CA ILE A 65 -1.07 14.29 -2.96
C ILE A 65 -2.36 14.40 -3.81
N ALA A 66 -2.26 14.28 -5.13
CA ALA A 66 -3.44 14.34 -6.01
C ALA A 66 -4.38 13.14 -5.79
N GLN A 67 -3.83 11.94 -5.62
CA GLN A 67 -4.62 10.74 -5.32
C GLN A 67 -5.32 10.88 -3.96
N TRP A 68 -4.59 11.29 -2.93
CA TRP A 68 -5.16 11.60 -1.62
C TRP A 68 -6.25 12.67 -1.70
N ASN A 69 -6.00 13.78 -2.40
CA ASN A 69 -6.96 14.88 -2.50
C ASN A 69 -8.22 14.51 -3.31
N ALA A 70 -8.19 13.47 -4.14
CA ALA A 70 -9.40 12.93 -4.75
C ALA A 70 -10.33 12.29 -3.69
N CYS A 71 -9.76 11.61 -2.68
CA CYS A 71 -10.51 11.14 -1.52
C CYS A 71 -11.07 12.31 -0.68
N HIS A 72 -10.25 13.34 -0.46
CA HIS A 72 -10.67 14.54 0.27
C HIS A 72 -11.81 15.29 -0.43
N ALA A 73 -11.72 15.49 -1.74
CA ALA A 73 -12.73 16.18 -2.53
C ALA A 73 -14.11 15.50 -2.50
N GLU A 74 -14.15 14.19 -2.23
CA GLU A 74 -15.38 13.42 -2.04
C GLU A 74 -15.85 13.35 -0.57
N GLY A 75 -15.17 14.04 0.34
CA GLY A 75 -15.49 14.09 1.77
C GLY A 75 -15.17 12.80 2.53
N ALA A 76 -14.37 11.90 1.95
CA ALA A 76 -14.01 10.63 2.58
C ALA A 76 -12.69 10.68 3.37
N CYS A 77 -11.80 11.63 3.05
CA CYS A 77 -10.56 11.88 3.76
C CYS A 77 -10.58 13.29 4.38
N GLU A 78 -10.33 13.41 5.68
CA GLU A 78 -10.43 14.68 6.41
C GLU A 78 -9.40 15.72 5.98
N GLU A 79 -8.13 15.31 5.86
CA GLU A 79 -7.02 16.24 5.60
C GLU A 79 -6.96 16.66 4.12
N GLU A 80 -6.79 17.96 3.86
CA GLU A 80 -6.41 18.47 2.55
C GLU A 80 -4.89 18.63 2.48
N LEU A 81 -4.23 17.96 1.54
CA LEU A 81 -2.78 18.06 1.38
C LEU A 81 -2.42 19.12 0.35
N ARG A 82 -1.34 19.87 0.62
CA ARG A 82 -0.82 20.90 -0.29
C ARG A 82 0.57 20.51 -0.77
N ALA A 83 0.75 20.51 -2.09
CA ALA A 83 2.06 20.29 -2.67
C ALA A 83 3.02 21.45 -2.29
N PRO A 84 4.30 21.14 -2.01
CA PRO A 84 5.32 22.17 -1.84
C PRO A 84 5.41 23.09 -3.07
N ALA A 85 5.85 24.32 -2.87
CA ALA A 85 6.02 25.27 -3.96
C ALA A 85 6.94 24.70 -5.06
N ARG A 86 6.54 24.85 -6.32
CA ARG A 86 7.21 24.33 -7.54
C ARG A 86 7.11 22.82 -7.76
N HIS A 87 6.37 22.09 -6.93
CA HIS A 87 6.07 20.68 -7.17
C HIS A 87 4.63 20.49 -7.63
N ASN A 88 4.38 19.44 -8.42
CA ASN A 88 3.03 19.07 -8.85
C ASN A 88 2.44 18.05 -7.88
N ALA A 89 1.23 18.31 -7.36
CA ALA A 89 0.50 17.39 -6.49
C ALA A 89 0.33 15.98 -7.09
N ALA A 90 0.32 15.86 -8.42
CA ALA A 90 0.24 14.58 -9.12
C ALA A 90 1.47 13.69 -8.91
N ASN A 91 2.63 14.27 -8.58
CA ASN A 91 3.90 13.55 -8.50
C ASN A 91 4.47 13.46 -7.08
N VAL A 92 4.02 14.33 -6.16
CA VAL A 92 4.56 14.36 -4.81
C VAL A 92 3.85 13.32 -3.95
N PRO A 93 4.58 12.46 -3.20
CA PRO A 93 3.99 11.55 -2.23
C PRO A 93 3.14 12.29 -1.19
N ALA A 94 1.97 11.77 -0.90
CA ALA A 94 1.12 12.20 0.19
C ALA A 94 1.79 11.84 1.51
N THR A 95 2.22 12.86 2.25
CA THR A 95 2.90 12.68 3.53
C THR A 95 2.28 13.56 4.62
N GLY A 96 2.65 13.31 5.87
CA GLY A 96 2.04 13.98 7.02
C GLY A 96 0.69 13.37 7.43
N LEU A 97 0.52 12.08 7.14
CA LEU A 97 -0.70 11.31 7.41
C LEU A 97 -0.42 10.29 8.50
N ASN A 98 -1.31 10.20 9.47
CA ASN A 98 -1.25 9.17 10.50
C ASN A 98 -1.96 7.89 10.02
N PHE A 99 -1.91 6.82 10.80
CA PHE A 99 -2.50 5.54 10.38
C PHE A 99 -4.04 5.62 10.24
N SER A 100 -4.71 6.45 11.05
CA SER A 100 -6.15 6.68 10.96
C SER A 100 -6.54 7.40 9.67
N ASP A 101 -5.74 8.36 9.23
CA ASP A 101 -5.90 9.05 7.95
C ASP A 101 -5.75 8.04 6.79
N VAL A 102 -4.70 7.23 6.82
CA VAL A 102 -4.47 6.17 5.81
C VAL A 102 -5.63 5.18 5.76
N SER A 103 -6.22 4.84 6.91
CA SER A 103 -7.39 3.96 6.99
C SER A 103 -8.62 4.54 6.28
N GLN A 104 -8.82 5.86 6.31
CA GLN A 104 -9.89 6.54 5.56
C GLN A 104 -9.69 6.36 4.04
N TYR A 105 -8.45 6.55 3.58
CA TYR A 105 -8.11 6.37 2.16
C TYR A 105 -8.29 4.91 1.71
N LEU A 106 -7.90 3.94 2.52
CA LEU A 106 -8.12 2.50 2.23
C LEU A 106 -9.61 2.19 2.10
N ALA A 107 -10.46 2.70 2.99
CA ALA A 107 -11.90 2.52 2.91
C ALA A 107 -12.48 3.14 1.63
N TRP A 108 -12.04 4.35 1.29
CA TRP A 108 -12.48 5.05 0.08
C TRP A 108 -12.03 4.33 -1.20
N ILE A 109 -10.74 4.04 -1.35
CA ILE A 109 -10.20 3.43 -2.58
C ILE A 109 -10.81 2.05 -2.84
N ASN A 110 -11.04 1.26 -1.81
CA ASN A 110 -11.65 -0.08 -1.95
C ASN A 110 -13.10 0.01 -2.40
N LYS A 111 -13.86 0.98 -1.87
CA LYS A 111 -15.23 1.25 -2.30
C LYS A 111 -15.29 1.71 -3.76
N LYS A 112 -14.39 2.63 -4.14
CA LYS A 112 -14.40 3.27 -5.47
C LYS A 112 -13.89 2.35 -6.57
N SER A 113 -12.77 1.67 -6.31
CA SER A 113 -12.20 0.69 -7.23
C SER A 113 -12.98 -0.62 -7.28
N ARG A 114 -13.87 -0.89 -6.32
CA ARG A 114 -14.51 -2.22 -6.14
C ARG A 114 -13.48 -3.35 -6.10
N HIS A 115 -12.27 -3.05 -5.63
CA HIS A 115 -11.14 -3.95 -5.55
C HIS A 115 -10.53 -3.86 -4.15
N THR A 116 -9.90 -4.94 -3.69
CA THR A 116 -9.31 -4.96 -2.34
C THR A 116 -7.85 -4.55 -2.40
N PHE A 117 -7.58 -3.33 -1.94
CA PHE A 117 -6.25 -2.83 -1.61
C PHE A 117 -6.05 -2.78 -0.10
N ARG A 118 -4.80 -2.98 0.31
CA ARG A 118 -4.34 -2.92 1.70
C ARG A 118 -2.94 -2.33 1.75
N LEU A 119 -2.48 -2.01 2.96
CA LEU A 119 -1.05 -1.78 3.19
C LEU A 119 -0.29 -3.12 3.08
N PRO A 120 0.98 -3.09 2.65
CA PRO A 120 1.83 -4.27 2.77
C PRO A 120 2.02 -4.62 4.24
N THR A 121 2.33 -5.87 4.52
CA THR A 121 2.93 -6.24 5.80
C THR A 121 4.39 -5.77 5.84
N SER A 122 4.95 -5.66 7.04
CA SER A 122 6.36 -5.33 7.24
C SER A 122 7.29 -6.33 6.53
N GLN A 123 6.91 -7.61 6.50
CA GLN A 123 7.67 -8.66 5.82
C GLN A 123 7.56 -8.55 4.30
N GLU A 124 6.36 -8.31 3.77
CA GLU A 124 6.16 -8.05 2.34
C GLU A 124 6.95 -6.83 1.88
N TRP A 125 6.91 -5.74 2.67
CA TRP A 125 7.66 -4.52 2.38
C TRP A 125 9.16 -4.78 2.36
N ALA A 126 9.71 -5.41 3.41
CA ALA A 126 11.13 -5.75 3.47
C ALA A 126 11.56 -6.64 2.31
N PHE A 127 10.69 -7.56 1.88
CA PHE A 127 10.98 -8.44 0.76
C PHE A 127 11.04 -7.68 -0.57
N MET A 128 10.05 -6.83 -0.87
CA MET A 128 10.01 -6.08 -2.13
C MET A 128 11.08 -4.97 -2.23
N ALA A 129 11.54 -4.44 -1.09
CA ALA A 129 12.58 -3.41 -1.04
C ALA A 129 14.02 -3.96 -1.06
N LYS A 130 14.21 -5.27 -0.85
CA LYS A 130 15.53 -5.89 -0.63
C LYS A 130 16.58 -5.56 -1.69
N THR A 131 16.20 -5.46 -2.95
CA THR A 131 17.14 -5.26 -4.07
C THR A 131 17.58 -3.82 -4.28
N VAL A 132 16.88 -2.86 -3.67
CA VAL A 132 17.13 -1.42 -3.84
C VAL A 132 17.57 -0.74 -2.56
N LEU A 133 17.28 -1.32 -1.39
CA LEU A 133 17.79 -0.78 -0.13
C LEU A 133 19.31 -0.87 -0.06
N PRO A 134 19.97 0.15 0.53
CA PRO A 134 21.40 0.13 0.74
C PRO A 134 21.79 -1.04 1.65
N GLU A 135 22.98 -1.61 1.42
CA GLU A 135 23.52 -2.64 2.30
C GLU A 135 23.63 -2.10 3.72
N LYS A 136 23.17 -2.91 4.69
CA LYS A 136 23.30 -2.56 6.10
C LYS A 136 24.78 -2.59 6.47
N PRO A 137 25.37 -1.47 6.90
CA PRO A 137 26.78 -1.45 7.27
C PRO A 137 27.02 -2.35 8.49
N ASP A 138 28.23 -2.91 8.56
CA ASP A 138 28.66 -3.67 9.73
C ASP A 138 28.55 -2.80 10.99
N PRO A 139 28.11 -3.38 12.12
CA PRO A 139 27.97 -2.63 13.35
C PRO A 139 29.35 -2.15 13.82
N ILE A 140 29.45 -0.85 14.09
CA ILE A 140 30.67 -0.20 14.61
C ILE A 140 31.02 -0.78 15.98
N PHE A 141 30.02 -1.04 16.82
CA PHE A 141 30.16 -1.71 18.10
C PHE A 141 29.76 -3.19 17.97
N THR A 142 30.69 -4.08 18.30
CA THR A 142 30.49 -5.53 18.29
C THR A 142 30.04 -6.08 19.64
N ASP A 143 30.20 -5.31 20.72
CA ASP A 143 29.65 -5.62 22.04
C ASP A 143 28.12 -5.69 21.96
N PRO A 144 27.47 -6.81 22.37
CA PRO A 144 26.02 -6.94 22.36
C PRO A 144 25.27 -5.79 23.03
N ASP A 145 25.82 -5.22 24.11
CA ASP A 145 25.17 -4.17 24.91
C ASP A 145 25.27 -2.80 24.25
N LEU A 146 26.21 -2.61 23.32
CA LEU A 146 26.44 -1.36 22.59
C LEU A 146 26.11 -1.45 21.10
N ARG A 147 25.79 -2.65 20.59
CA ARG A 147 25.52 -2.88 19.17
C ARG A 147 24.42 -1.97 18.63
N TRP A 148 23.40 -1.68 19.46
CA TRP A 148 22.30 -0.76 19.13
C TRP A 148 22.79 0.66 18.79
N ALA A 149 23.87 1.13 19.42
CA ALA A 149 24.41 2.47 19.21
C ALA A 149 25.04 2.62 17.82
N SER A 150 25.43 1.51 17.17
CA SER A 150 25.92 1.53 15.79
C SER A 150 24.87 2.09 14.82
N ALA A 151 23.57 1.89 15.11
CA ALA A 151 22.48 2.40 14.28
C ALA A 151 22.38 3.93 14.25
N TYR A 152 23.05 4.64 15.17
CA TYR A 152 23.08 6.10 15.22
C TYR A 152 24.33 6.71 14.60
N LEU A 153 25.36 5.90 14.29
CA LEU A 153 26.70 6.39 13.93
C LEU A 153 27.14 6.03 12.50
N THR A 154 26.34 5.25 11.77
CA THR A 154 26.68 4.82 10.41
C THR A 154 26.18 5.79 9.34
N LYS A 155 27.07 6.69 8.89
CA LYS A 155 27.00 7.57 7.69
C LYS A 155 25.83 8.56 7.60
N GLY A 156 26.07 9.65 6.85
CA GLY A 156 25.19 10.81 6.75
C GLY A 156 23.78 10.43 6.31
N LEU A 157 22.79 11.07 6.92
CA LEU A 157 21.38 10.95 6.60
C LEU A 157 21.22 11.00 5.07
N GLY A 158 20.62 9.97 4.48
CA GLY A 158 20.21 10.00 3.07
C GLY A 158 19.37 11.25 2.78
N PRO A 159 19.14 11.61 1.50
CA PRO A 159 18.39 12.81 1.15
C PRO A 159 17.07 12.89 1.93
N ARG A 160 16.97 13.80 2.90
CA ARG A 160 15.76 13.92 3.75
C ARG A 160 14.66 14.76 3.14
N ALA A 161 14.95 15.46 2.04
CA ALA A 161 13.96 16.26 1.37
C ALA A 161 12.96 15.35 0.66
N LEU A 162 11.68 15.67 0.79
CA LEU A 162 10.64 15.09 -0.05
C LEU A 162 10.96 15.36 -1.52
N LYS A 163 10.74 14.35 -2.37
CA LYS A 163 10.98 14.40 -3.81
C LYS A 163 9.72 13.97 -4.56
N ASP A 164 9.67 14.30 -5.85
CA ASP A 164 8.67 13.74 -6.76
C ASP A 164 8.92 12.24 -6.92
N GLN A 165 7.85 11.47 -7.15
CA GLN A 165 7.93 10.04 -7.43
C GLN A 165 8.87 9.75 -8.62
N GLY A 166 9.56 8.61 -8.58
CA GLY A 166 10.57 8.18 -9.54
C GLY A 166 11.92 8.89 -9.39
N SER A 167 12.20 9.49 -8.23
CA SER A 167 13.47 10.19 -7.98
C SER A 167 14.58 9.27 -7.46
N PHE A 168 14.24 8.06 -7.02
CA PHE A 168 15.19 7.08 -6.48
C PHE A 168 15.18 5.78 -7.29
N SER A 169 15.65 4.68 -6.70
CA SER A 169 15.84 3.42 -7.41
C SER A 169 14.52 2.74 -7.75
N THR A 170 14.56 1.87 -8.77
CA THR A 170 13.42 1.02 -9.18
C THR A 170 13.81 -0.45 -9.05
N SER A 171 12.95 -1.25 -8.40
CA SER A 171 13.15 -2.70 -8.24
C SER A 171 13.00 -3.47 -9.58
N PRO A 172 13.47 -4.73 -9.67
CA PRO A 172 13.27 -5.58 -10.85
C PRO A 172 11.81 -5.83 -11.24
N GLU A 173 10.91 -5.74 -10.26
CA GLU A 173 9.46 -5.82 -10.43
C GLU A 173 8.86 -4.52 -10.94
N GLY A 174 9.59 -3.41 -10.80
CA GLY A 174 9.18 -2.08 -11.26
C GLY A 174 8.77 -1.13 -10.15
N ILE A 175 8.95 -1.49 -8.89
CA ILE A 175 8.54 -0.66 -7.75
C ILE A 175 9.58 0.42 -7.51
N ALA A 176 9.17 1.68 -7.49
CA ALA A 176 10.05 2.82 -7.34
C ALA A 176 10.07 3.36 -5.91
N ASP A 177 11.15 4.07 -5.58
CA ASP A 177 11.34 4.91 -4.40
C ASP A 177 11.36 4.22 -3.03
N LEU A 178 11.52 2.89 -3.00
CA LEU A 178 11.66 2.13 -1.74
C LEU A 178 12.94 2.49 -0.95
N ASP A 179 13.93 3.08 -1.60
CA ASP A 179 15.16 3.64 -1.01
C ASP A 179 15.11 5.18 -0.85
N GLY A 180 13.92 5.76 -1.00
CA GLY A 180 13.66 7.20 -0.94
C GLY A 180 13.43 7.77 0.45
N SER A 181 13.04 9.05 0.49
CA SER A 181 12.94 9.81 1.74
C SER A 181 11.61 9.62 2.49
N VAL A 182 10.67 8.86 1.92
CA VAL A 182 9.36 8.58 2.50
C VAL A 182 9.37 7.21 3.15
N TRP A 183 9.03 7.17 4.44
CA TRP A 183 8.75 5.92 5.12
C TRP A 183 7.28 5.60 4.95
N GLU A 184 6.98 4.31 4.91
CA GLU A 184 5.67 3.82 4.54
C GLU A 184 5.02 3.06 5.69
N TRP A 185 3.77 3.40 5.97
CA TRP A 185 2.94 2.62 6.88
C TRP A 185 2.77 1.18 6.38
N THR A 186 2.94 0.22 7.30
CA THR A 186 2.63 -1.19 7.07
C THR A 186 1.46 -1.64 7.95
N ASN A 187 0.87 -2.80 7.65
CA ASN A 187 -0.30 -3.29 8.38
C ASN A 187 0.04 -4.01 9.70
N ASP A 188 1.31 -4.08 10.08
CA ASP A 188 1.76 -4.87 11.22
C ASP A 188 1.65 -4.07 12.51
N CYS A 189 0.87 -4.58 13.45
CA CYS A 189 0.68 -3.96 14.74
C CYS A 189 1.85 -4.21 15.69
N TYR A 190 2.27 -3.16 16.40
CA TYR A 190 3.20 -3.23 17.52
C TYR A 190 2.50 -2.87 18.84
N ALA A 191 2.49 -3.79 19.80
CA ALA A 191 1.90 -3.60 21.12
C ALA A 191 2.91 -3.65 22.28
N GLY A 192 4.21 -3.67 21.99
CA GLY A 192 5.27 -3.85 22.98
C GLY A 192 5.84 -5.28 23.01
N ASN A 193 7.06 -5.41 23.55
CA ASN A 193 7.75 -6.70 23.59
C ASN A 193 7.02 -7.67 24.53
N GLY A 194 6.75 -8.88 24.05
CA GLY A 194 6.05 -9.92 24.83
C GLY A 194 4.53 -9.71 24.95
N ILE A 195 3.98 -8.70 24.28
CA ILE A 195 2.54 -8.44 24.25
C ILE A 195 2.00 -8.86 22.88
N SER A 196 1.05 -9.79 22.86
CA SER A 196 0.33 -10.13 21.63
C SER A 196 -0.51 -8.92 21.20
N PRO A 197 -0.31 -8.39 19.99
CA PRO A 197 -1.09 -7.24 19.53
C PRO A 197 -2.56 -7.61 19.37
N ASN A 198 -3.45 -6.71 19.79
CA ASN A 198 -4.85 -6.75 19.41
C ASN A 198 -5.02 -5.88 18.15
N PRO A 199 -5.35 -6.46 16.97
CA PRO A 199 -5.52 -5.71 15.73
C PRO A 199 -6.59 -4.60 15.83
N ASP A 200 -7.62 -4.80 16.66
CA ASP A 200 -8.71 -3.84 16.84
C ASP A 200 -8.31 -2.63 17.70
N ARG A 201 -7.18 -2.72 18.41
CA ARG A 201 -6.69 -1.69 19.35
C ARG A 201 -5.18 -1.54 19.24
N CYS A 202 -4.70 -1.31 18.03
CA CYS A 202 -3.28 -1.20 17.80
C CYS A 202 -2.73 0.18 18.21
N PRO A 203 -1.78 0.26 19.17
CA PRO A 203 -1.26 1.55 19.64
C PRO A 203 -0.15 2.11 18.73
N ALA A 204 0.52 1.28 17.95
CA ALA A 204 1.60 1.68 17.05
C ALA A 204 1.74 0.66 15.92
N TYR A 205 2.22 1.11 14.77
CA TYR A 205 2.45 0.24 13.61
C TYR A 205 3.91 0.27 13.23
N TYR A 206 4.34 -0.79 12.57
CA TYR A 206 5.62 -0.75 11.87
C TYR A 206 5.50 0.18 10.66
N VAL A 207 6.56 0.96 10.46
CA VAL A 207 6.78 1.74 9.26
C VAL A 207 8.11 1.33 8.67
N ALA A 208 8.20 1.34 7.35
CA ALA A 208 9.33 0.79 6.63
C ALA A 208 9.97 1.84 5.70
N GLY A 209 11.28 1.75 5.52
CA GLY A 209 12.11 2.68 4.77
C GLY A 209 13.56 2.21 4.86
N GLU A 210 14.53 3.13 5.03
CA GLU A 210 15.95 2.79 5.24
C GLU A 210 16.17 1.77 6.38
N HIS A 211 15.30 1.83 7.39
CA HIS A 211 15.16 0.81 8.41
C HIS A 211 13.71 0.74 8.89
N MET A 212 13.35 -0.38 9.50
CA MET A 212 12.08 -0.55 10.20
C MET A 212 12.06 0.33 11.45
N ALA A 213 10.98 1.09 11.61
CA ALA A 213 10.68 1.86 12.81
C ALA A 213 9.27 1.52 13.31
N VAL A 214 8.99 1.89 14.54
CA VAL A 214 7.65 1.76 15.15
C VAL A 214 7.14 3.16 15.41
N ILE A 215 5.96 3.48 14.87
CA ILE A 215 5.35 4.79 15.00
C ILE A 215 3.96 4.66 15.63
N PRO A 216 3.66 5.40 16.72
CA PRO A 216 2.32 5.46 17.28
C PRO A 216 1.30 5.87 16.22
N PHE A 217 0.12 5.24 16.22
CA PHE A 217 -0.86 5.36 15.14
C PHE A 217 -1.34 6.81 14.86
N LEU A 218 -1.16 7.73 15.82
CA LEU A 218 -1.59 9.13 15.76
C LEU A 218 -0.51 10.10 15.22
N VAL A 219 0.72 9.64 15.05
CA VAL A 219 1.84 10.50 14.62
C VAL A 219 1.76 10.76 13.11
N ARG A 220 1.81 12.05 12.75
CA ARG A 220 1.88 12.52 11.35
C ARG A 220 3.28 12.93 10.92
N ASP A 221 4.04 13.54 11.83
CA ASP A 221 5.40 14.03 11.61
C ASP A 221 6.39 13.33 12.56
N PRO A 222 7.02 12.23 12.13
CA PRO A 222 7.95 11.48 12.96
C PRO A 222 9.32 12.18 13.06
N ALA A 223 9.62 13.15 12.19
CA ALA A 223 10.87 13.90 12.27
C ALA A 223 10.89 14.82 13.50
N ARG A 224 9.71 15.18 14.03
CA ARG A 224 9.54 16.01 15.23
C ARG A 224 9.10 15.24 16.48
N GLY A 225 8.61 14.00 16.32
CA GLY A 225 8.15 13.14 17.41
C GLY A 225 9.18 12.07 17.78
N GLY A 226 10.00 12.33 18.81
CA GLY A 226 11.10 11.44 19.19
C GLY A 226 10.67 10.18 19.94
N CYS A 227 11.13 9.02 19.44
CA CYS A 227 11.63 7.82 20.14
C CYS A 227 11.74 6.66 19.12
N SER A 228 12.56 6.83 18.08
CA SER A 228 12.91 5.74 17.16
C SER A 228 14.31 5.23 17.45
N VAL A 229 14.53 3.92 17.31
CA VAL A 229 15.89 3.37 17.23
C VAL A 229 16.45 3.68 15.85
N GLY A 230 17.59 4.38 15.81
CA GLY A 230 18.21 4.84 14.57
C GLY A 230 17.70 6.21 14.11
N THR A 231 17.86 6.50 12.82
CA THR A 231 17.48 7.77 12.21
C THR A 231 15.96 7.94 12.22
N PRO A 232 15.37 9.04 12.73
CA PRO A 232 13.93 9.22 12.64
C PRO A 232 13.50 9.33 11.17
N PRO A 233 12.37 8.71 10.78
CA PRO A 233 11.83 8.84 9.43
C PRO A 233 11.70 10.32 9.03
N ALA A 234 12.00 10.64 7.77
CA ALA A 234 11.92 12.02 7.30
C ALA A 234 10.47 12.43 6.99
N HIS A 235 9.72 11.53 6.37
CA HIS A 235 8.32 11.71 6.00
C HIS A 235 7.56 10.39 6.22
N LEU A 236 6.25 10.45 6.50
CA LEU A 236 5.36 9.29 6.52
C LEU A 236 4.36 9.38 5.39
N GLY A 237 4.41 8.42 4.49
CA GLY A 237 3.42 8.16 3.45
C GLY A 237 3.03 6.68 3.48
N PHE A 238 2.58 6.18 2.34
CA PHE A 238 2.20 4.77 2.19
C PHE A 238 2.04 4.40 0.71
N ARG A 239 2.08 3.10 0.43
CA ARG A 239 1.72 2.54 -0.87
C ARG A 239 0.74 1.38 -0.70
N LEU A 240 -0.03 1.11 -1.75
CA LEU A 240 -1.01 0.02 -1.74
C LEU A 240 -0.41 -1.28 -2.28
N VAL A 241 -0.91 -2.40 -1.76
CA VAL A 241 -0.76 -3.73 -2.36
C VAL A 241 -2.11 -4.41 -2.50
N THR A 242 -2.18 -5.40 -3.40
CA THR A 242 -3.35 -6.28 -3.54
C THR A 242 -2.92 -7.70 -3.87
N ASP A 243 -3.66 -8.68 -3.36
CA ASP A 243 -3.41 -10.11 -3.57
C ASP A 243 -3.95 -10.59 -4.94
N GLN A 244 -4.75 -9.77 -5.61
CA GLN A 244 -5.36 -10.09 -6.91
C GLN A 244 -5.09 -9.00 -7.92
N LYS A 245 -4.73 -9.39 -9.14
CA LYS A 245 -4.61 -8.44 -10.25
C LYS A 245 -5.99 -7.81 -10.50
N PRO A 246 -6.12 -6.47 -10.49
CA PRO A 246 -7.36 -5.82 -10.91
C PRO A 246 -7.68 -6.19 -12.36
N VAL A 247 -8.92 -6.62 -12.62
CA VAL A 247 -9.43 -7.07 -13.94
C VAL A 247 -10.83 -6.54 -14.22
#